data_AF-A0A9E3KVL7-F1
#
_entry.id   AF-A0A9E3KVL7-F1
#
_cell.length_a   1.000
_cell.length_b   1.000
_cell.length_c   1.000
_cell.angle_alpha   90.00
_cell.angle_beta   90.00
_cell.angle_gamma   90.00
#
_symmetry.space_group_name_H-M   'P 1'
#
loop_
_entity.id
_entity.type
_entity.pdbx_description
1 polymer ?
#
loop_
_entity_poly.entity_id
_entity_poly.type
_entity_poly.pdbx_seq_one_letter_code
_entity_poly.pdbx_strand_id
1 'polypeptide(L)'
;MDRVSYIYRVLSGVASEVEKQELEDWIAMNPENKEEFENIRLLWESEQHTKSVSSQESDRDFEKLNTLIKQQQVRKKRIRAYLYALIILILTLIGMAWLNRSGQGLPGYRFDEVALKNVIAVLESRYDIQIEVPNPELLQCLYSGSFFRTKQEGEVLRAMEQVLDVTFVALTDTQYKLVKNAGATDKDRNE
;
A
#
# COMPACT_ATOMS: atom_id res chain seq x y z
N MET A 1 -20.45 37.51 50.89
CA MET A 1 -19.47 37.44 49.79
C MET A 1 -18.28 36.63 50.28
N ASP A 2 -17.57 35.96 49.38
CA ASP A 2 -16.40 35.15 49.71
C ASP A 2 -15.20 36.02 50.13
N ARG A 3 -14.43 35.62 51.16
CA ARG A 3 -13.34 36.42 51.74
C ARG A 3 -12.21 36.68 50.75
N VAL A 4 -11.91 35.70 49.90
CA VAL A 4 -10.87 35.81 48.87
C VAL A 4 -11.25 36.85 47.80
N SER A 5 -12.53 36.85 47.40
CA SER A 5 -13.07 37.84 46.45
C SER A 5 -12.96 39.27 46.98
N TYR A 6 -13.12 39.44 48.29
CA TYR A 6 -13.01 40.72 48.97
C TYR A 6 -11.56 41.21 49.07
N ILE A 7 -10.63 40.35 49.49
CA ILE A 7 -9.18 40.65 49.52
C ILE A 7 -8.71 41.07 48.12
N TYR A 8 -9.15 40.36 47.08
CA TYR A 8 -8.84 40.70 45.70
C TYR A 8 -9.35 42.09 45.29
N ARG A 9 -10.55 42.50 45.72
CA ARG A 9 -11.10 43.83 45.46
C ARG A 9 -10.33 44.95 46.15
N VAL A 10 -9.81 44.70 47.35
CA VAL A 10 -8.93 45.64 48.06
C VAL A 10 -7.59 45.77 47.35
N LEU A 11 -6.94 44.64 47.02
CA LEU A 11 -5.66 44.62 46.31
C LEU A 11 -5.73 45.24 44.92
N SER A 12 -6.85 45.07 44.21
CA SER A 12 -7.11 45.71 42.91
C SER A 12 -7.49 47.20 43.00
N GLY A 13 -7.65 47.76 44.20
CA GLY A 13 -7.94 49.18 44.41
C GLY A 13 -9.40 49.59 44.14
N VAL A 14 -10.32 48.63 44.03
CA VAL A 14 -11.75 48.86 43.72
C VAL A 14 -12.65 48.73 44.97
N ALA A 15 -12.06 48.47 46.13
CA ALA A 15 -12.78 48.38 47.40
C ALA A 15 -13.21 49.75 47.93
N SER A 16 -14.42 49.80 48.49
CA SER A 16 -14.93 50.96 49.22
C SER A 16 -14.27 51.12 50.58
N GLU A 17 -14.40 52.29 51.21
CA GLU A 17 -13.71 52.56 52.48
C GLU A 17 -14.18 51.66 53.63
N VAL A 18 -15.47 51.31 53.65
CA VAL A 18 -16.04 50.34 54.59
C VAL A 18 -15.37 48.98 54.43
N GLU A 19 -15.09 48.57 53.19
CA GLU A 19 -14.46 47.30 52.88
C GLU A 19 -12.94 47.29 53.17
N LYS A 20 -12.31 48.45 53.32
CA LYS A 20 -10.92 48.49 53.81
C LYS A 20 -10.90 48.31 55.32
N GLN A 21 -11.78 49.02 56.02
CA GLN A 21 -11.86 48.99 57.46
C GLN A 21 -12.25 47.60 57.99
N GLU A 22 -13.22 46.94 57.37
CA GLU A 22 -13.59 45.55 57.70
C GLU A 22 -12.43 44.56 57.43
N LEU A 23 -11.57 44.82 56.44
CA LEU A 23 -10.38 43.99 56.21
C LEU A 23 -9.34 44.20 57.32
N GLU A 24 -9.09 45.45 57.70
CA GLU A 24 -8.15 45.81 58.76
C GLU A 24 -8.60 45.23 60.11
N ASP A 25 -9.88 45.33 60.44
CA ASP A 25 -10.48 44.75 61.63
C ASP A 25 -10.33 43.22 61.65
N TRP A 26 -10.50 42.57 60.49
CA TRP A 26 -10.33 41.12 60.35
C TRP A 26 -8.85 40.70 60.49
N ILE A 27 -7.91 41.44 59.90
CA ILE A 27 -6.46 41.21 60.04
C ILE A 27 -6.03 41.42 61.51
N ALA A 28 -6.63 42.37 62.22
CA ALA A 28 -6.33 42.66 63.62
C ALA A 28 -6.89 41.62 64.60
N MET A 29 -7.87 40.82 64.18
CA MET A 29 -8.59 39.89 65.06
C MET A 29 -7.75 38.68 65.51
N ASN A 30 -6.89 38.14 64.64
CA ASN A 30 -5.97 37.06 64.99
C ASN A 30 -4.74 37.03 64.04
N PRO A 31 -3.63 36.38 64.43
CA PRO A 31 -2.42 36.29 63.59
C PRO A 31 -2.57 35.39 62.35
N GLU A 32 -3.50 34.45 62.33
CA GLU A 32 -3.74 33.54 61.19
C GLU A 32 -4.36 34.28 59.98
N ASN A 33 -5.26 35.22 60.23
CA ASN A 33 -5.89 36.05 59.19
C ASN A 33 -4.86 36.91 58.47
N LYS A 34 -3.85 37.40 59.20
CA LYS A 34 -2.74 38.13 58.61
C LYS A 34 -1.93 37.25 57.66
N GLU A 35 -1.68 36.00 58.03
CA GLU A 35 -0.98 35.04 57.17
C GLU A 35 -1.78 34.71 55.91
N GLU A 36 -3.11 34.52 56.05
CA GLU A 36 -4.01 34.29 54.92
C GLU A 36 -4.02 35.47 53.93
N PHE A 37 -4.06 36.70 54.45
CA PHE A 37 -3.93 37.91 53.62
C PHE A 37 -2.60 37.98 52.87
N GLU A 38 -1.47 37.76 53.57
CA GLU A 38 -0.14 37.82 52.97
C GLU A 38 0.04 36.76 51.88
N ASN A 39 -0.45 35.53 52.10
CA ASN A 39 -0.41 34.47 51.08
C ASN A 39 -1.17 34.86 49.80
N ILE A 40 -2.37 35.43 49.95
CA ILE A 40 -3.18 35.86 48.80
C ILE A 40 -2.54 37.07 48.11
N ARG A 41 -1.96 37.99 48.88
CA ARG A 41 -1.24 39.15 48.35
C ARG A 41 -0.03 38.73 47.52
N LEU A 42 0.78 37.78 47.99
CA LEU A 42 1.94 37.26 47.25
C LEU A 42 1.53 36.64 45.91
N LEU A 43 0.44 35.87 45.90
CA LEU A 43 -0.11 35.31 44.67
C LEU A 43 -0.53 36.41 43.70
N TRP A 44 -1.25 37.43 44.16
CA TRP A 44 -1.69 38.57 43.35
C TRP A 44 -0.52 39.38 42.77
N GLU A 45 0.52 39.66 43.57
CA GLU A 45 1.72 40.36 43.09
C GLU A 45 2.45 39.55 42.01
N SER A 46 2.53 38.22 42.15
CA SER A 46 3.14 37.34 41.14
C SER A 46 2.39 37.30 39.82
N GLU A 47 1.06 37.38 39.84
CA GLU A 47 0.22 37.45 38.64
C GLU A 47 0.41 38.75 37.86
N GLN A 48 0.61 39.86 38.57
CA GLN A 48 0.84 41.17 37.94
C GLN A 48 2.21 41.23 37.25
N HIS A 49 3.23 40.63 37.87
CA HIS A 49 4.55 40.52 37.25
C HIS A 49 4.56 39.58 36.04
N THR A 50 3.79 38.49 36.06
CA THR A 50 3.72 37.56 34.91
C THR A 50 2.91 38.12 33.73
N LYS A 51 1.87 38.93 33.97
CA LYS A 51 1.10 39.59 32.89
C LYS A 51 1.91 40.59 32.06
N SER A 52 2.82 41.33 32.69
CA SER A 52 3.62 42.36 31.99
C SER A 52 4.75 41.77 31.13
N VAL A 53 5.30 40.61 31.51
CA VAL A 53 6.34 39.90 30.74
C VAL A 53 5.71 39.00 29.65
N SER A 54 4.58 38.34 29.95
CA SER A 54 3.95 37.35 29.08
C SER A 54 3.34 37.94 27.79
N SER A 55 2.87 39.18 27.80
CA SER A 55 2.15 39.74 26.64
C SER A 55 3.05 40.30 25.53
N GLN A 56 4.31 40.66 25.81
CA GLN A 56 5.20 41.30 24.83
C GLN A 56 6.34 40.41 24.32
N GLU A 57 6.85 39.49 25.15
CA GLU A 57 7.92 38.55 24.75
C GLU A 57 7.36 37.29 24.07
N SER A 58 6.20 36.81 24.50
CA SER A 58 5.55 35.61 23.95
C SER A 58 5.31 35.73 22.44
N ASP A 59 4.73 36.83 21.98
CA ASP A 59 4.39 37.00 20.55
C ASP A 59 5.64 36.96 19.64
N ARG A 60 6.75 37.55 20.08
CA ARG A 60 8.02 37.53 19.33
C ARG A 60 8.66 36.15 19.29
N ASP A 61 8.55 35.38 20.37
CA ASP A 61 9.11 34.04 20.43
C ASP A 61 8.25 33.02 19.67
N PHE A 62 6.92 33.19 19.68
CA PHE A 62 6.01 32.43 18.83
C PHE A 62 6.19 32.72 17.34
N GLU A 63 6.49 33.96 16.94
CA GLU A 63 6.84 34.27 15.55
C GLU A 63 8.09 33.53 15.09
N LYS A 64 9.16 33.52 15.90
CA LYS A 64 10.39 32.75 15.60
C LYS A 64 10.07 31.26 15.44
N LEU A 65 9.28 30.67 16.34
CA LEU A 65 8.88 29.26 16.24
C LEU A 65 8.07 28.96 14.97
N ASN A 66 7.11 29.82 14.63
CA ASN A 66 6.30 29.66 13.42
C ASN A 66 7.14 29.69 12.14
N THR A 67 8.19 30.49 12.07
CA THR A 67 9.07 30.53 10.89
C THR A 67 9.84 29.21 10.70
N LEU A 68 10.32 28.60 11.78
CA LEU A 68 11.03 27.31 11.73
C LEU A 68 10.09 26.17 11.30
N ILE A 69 8.87 26.14 11.84
CA ILE A 69 7.86 25.12 11.50
C ILE A 69 7.45 25.24 10.02
N LYS A 70 7.25 26.46 9.49
CA LYS A 70 6.92 26.68 8.07
C LYS A 70 8.01 26.13 7.15
N GLN A 71 9.29 26.37 7.44
CA GLN A 71 10.40 25.85 6.63
C GLN A 71 10.46 24.31 6.62
N GLN A 72 10.25 23.67 7.78
CA GLN A 72 10.24 22.21 7.87
C GLN A 72 9.05 21.59 7.11
N GLN A 73 7.88 22.23 7.14
CA GLN A 73 6.71 21.73 6.42
C GLN A 73 6.83 21.86 4.90
N VAL A 74 7.43 22.94 4.39
CA VAL A 74 7.68 23.10 2.95
C VAL A 74 8.66 22.02 2.45
N ARG A 75 9.72 21.71 3.21
CA ARG A 75 10.66 20.63 2.87
C ARG A 75 9.97 19.26 2.80
N LYS A 76 9.10 18.94 3.78
CA LYS A 76 8.31 17.69 3.78
C LYS A 76 7.35 17.60 2.59
N LYS A 77 6.66 18.70 2.24
CA LYS A 77 5.77 18.77 1.07
C LYS A 77 6.55 18.58 -0.24
N ARG A 78 7.72 19.21 -0.38
CA ARG A 78 8.59 19.04 -1.56
C ARG A 78 9.09 17.61 -1.70
N ILE A 79 9.55 16.98 -0.62
CA ILE A 79 9.99 15.57 -0.63
C ILE A 79 8.85 14.65 -1.07
N ARG A 80 7.63 14.83 -0.52
CA ARG A 80 6.45 14.07 -0.96
C ARG A 80 6.14 14.28 -2.44
N ALA A 81 6.23 15.51 -2.94
CA ALA A 81 6.03 15.80 -4.35
C ALA A 81 7.05 15.07 -5.25
N TYR A 82 8.33 15.03 -4.86
CA TYR A 82 9.35 14.26 -5.58
C TYR A 82 9.08 12.75 -5.53
N LEU A 83 8.60 12.21 -4.41
CA LEU A 83 8.20 10.80 -4.32
C LEU A 83 7.05 10.46 -5.28
N TYR A 84 6.02 11.32 -5.36
CA TYR A 84 4.93 11.12 -6.32
C TYR A 84 5.41 11.22 -7.78
N ALA A 85 6.29 12.18 -8.08
CA ALA A 85 6.88 12.30 -9.42
C ALA A 85 7.69 11.05 -9.81
N LEU A 86 8.42 10.44 -8.87
CA LEU A 86 9.17 9.20 -9.10
C LEU A 86 8.22 8.02 -9.36
N ILE A 87 7.13 7.89 -8.60
CA ILE A 87 6.13 6.83 -8.83
C ILE A 87 5.50 6.95 -10.21
N ILE A 88 5.13 8.18 -10.61
CA ILE A 88 4.57 8.43 -11.96
C ILE A 88 5.59 8.06 -13.04
N LEU A 89 6.86 8.45 -12.88
CA LEU A 89 7.95 8.07 -13.80
C LEU A 89 8.12 6.55 -13.89
N ILE A 90 8.06 5.84 -12.76
CA ILE A 90 8.18 4.38 -12.74
C ILE A 90 6.97 3.74 -13.44
N LEU A 91 5.75 4.21 -13.17
CA LEU A 91 4.54 3.70 -13.81
C LEU A 91 4.53 3.96 -15.32
N THR A 92 5.02 5.12 -15.77
CA THR A 92 5.13 5.43 -17.20
C THR A 92 6.19 4.55 -17.87
N LEU A 93 7.34 4.34 -17.23
CA LEU A 93 8.39 3.43 -17.74
C LEU A 93 7.92 1.97 -17.78
N ILE A 94 7.20 1.51 -16.74
CA ILE A 94 6.60 0.18 -16.72
C ILE A 94 5.57 0.07 -17.85
N GLY A 95 4.61 0.99 -17.93
CA GLY A 95 3.61 1.03 -18.99
C GLY A 95 4.24 1.04 -20.39
N MET A 96 5.27 1.84 -20.60
CA MET A 96 6.01 1.90 -21.85
C MET A 96 6.78 0.60 -22.15
N ALA A 97 7.32 -0.06 -21.14
CA ALA A 97 7.92 -1.38 -21.28
C ALA A 97 6.88 -2.46 -21.63
N TRP A 98 5.67 -2.40 -21.06
CA TRP A 98 4.55 -3.26 -21.44
C TRP A 98 4.08 -3.01 -22.87
N LEU A 99 3.98 -1.74 -23.29
CA LEU A 99 3.69 -1.37 -24.68
C LEU A 99 4.78 -1.91 -25.63
N ASN A 100 6.05 -1.76 -25.28
CA ASN A 100 7.16 -2.26 -26.11
C ASN A 100 7.19 -3.81 -26.16
N ARG A 101 6.85 -4.48 -25.05
CA ARG A 101 6.75 -5.96 -25.00
C ARG A 101 5.50 -6.50 -25.67
N SER A 102 4.45 -5.69 -25.84
CA SER A 102 3.25 -6.11 -26.57
C SER A 102 3.51 -6.45 -28.05
N GLY A 103 4.70 -6.10 -28.58
CA GLY A 103 5.20 -6.54 -29.88
C GLY A 103 6.02 -7.84 -29.89
N GLN A 104 6.38 -8.40 -28.72
CA GLN A 104 7.08 -9.69 -28.64
C GLN A 104 6.03 -10.82 -28.65
N GLY A 105 5.55 -11.15 -29.85
CA GLY A 105 4.74 -12.34 -30.05
C GLY A 105 5.50 -13.59 -29.59
N LEU A 106 4.77 -14.56 -29.05
CA LEU A 106 5.31 -15.86 -28.65
C LEU A 106 6.19 -16.44 -29.78
N PRO A 107 7.44 -16.87 -29.48
CA PRO A 107 8.26 -17.53 -30.47
C PRO A 107 7.55 -18.82 -30.90
N GLY A 108 7.29 -18.94 -32.20
CA GLY A 108 6.75 -20.18 -32.77
C GLY A 108 7.75 -21.32 -32.55
N TYR A 109 7.24 -22.53 -32.35
CA TYR A 109 8.08 -23.72 -32.36
C TYR A 109 7.97 -24.40 -33.72
N ARG A 110 9.12 -24.80 -34.26
CA ARG A 110 9.22 -25.62 -35.45
C ARG A 110 9.91 -26.92 -35.07
N PHE A 111 9.25 -28.03 -35.38
CA PHE A 111 9.75 -29.38 -35.19
C PHE A 111 9.99 -29.95 -36.58
N ASP A 112 11.25 -30.25 -36.90
CA ASP A 112 11.64 -30.92 -38.14
C ASP A 112 12.15 -32.31 -37.75
N GLU A 113 11.35 -33.35 -37.97
CA GLU A 113 11.67 -34.76 -37.71
C GLU A 113 12.18 -35.00 -36.27
N VAL A 114 11.43 -34.51 -35.28
CA VAL A 114 11.79 -34.64 -33.86
C VAL A 114 10.98 -35.76 -33.22
N ALA A 115 11.63 -36.58 -32.39
CA ALA A 115 10.94 -37.61 -31.61
C ALA A 115 9.80 -37.01 -30.76
N LEU A 116 8.62 -37.62 -30.78
CA LEU A 116 7.42 -37.12 -30.11
C LEU A 116 7.65 -36.90 -28.62
N LYS A 117 8.50 -37.71 -27.97
CA LYS A 117 8.95 -37.51 -26.58
C LYS A 117 9.45 -36.07 -26.33
N ASN A 118 10.26 -35.54 -27.24
CA ASN A 118 10.82 -34.20 -27.10
C ASN A 118 9.77 -33.12 -27.39
N VAL A 119 8.86 -33.38 -28.32
CA VAL A 119 7.73 -32.49 -28.61
C VAL A 119 6.82 -32.38 -27.40
N ILE A 120 6.47 -33.51 -26.77
CA ILE A 120 5.67 -33.56 -25.54
C ILE A 120 6.35 -32.79 -24.42
N ALA A 121 7.63 -33.02 -24.16
CA ALA A 121 8.37 -32.29 -23.12
C ALA A 121 8.34 -30.75 -23.32
N VAL A 122 8.39 -30.30 -24.57
CA VAL A 122 8.29 -28.88 -24.91
C VAL A 122 6.87 -28.33 -24.66
N LEU A 123 5.83 -29.13 -24.94
CA LEU A 123 4.44 -28.75 -24.69
C LEU A 123 4.11 -28.71 -23.20
N GLU A 124 4.54 -29.73 -22.45
CA GLU A 124 4.39 -29.80 -20.99
C GLU A 124 5.02 -28.58 -20.31
N SER A 125 6.25 -28.23 -20.69
CA SER A 125 6.95 -27.07 -20.14
C SER A 125 6.35 -25.73 -20.57
N ARG A 126 5.79 -25.62 -21.78
CA ARG A 126 5.26 -24.35 -22.31
C ARG A 126 3.86 -24.03 -21.77
N TYR A 127 3.02 -25.04 -21.63
CA TYR A 127 1.62 -24.88 -21.25
C TYR A 127 1.33 -25.32 -19.80
N ASP A 128 2.36 -25.76 -19.05
CA ASP A 128 2.23 -26.28 -17.68
C ASP A 128 1.25 -27.45 -17.57
N ILE A 129 1.32 -28.34 -18.58
CA ILE A 129 0.46 -29.54 -18.71
C ILE A 129 1.29 -30.81 -18.52
N GLN A 130 0.62 -31.92 -18.25
CA GLN A 130 1.19 -33.26 -18.19
C GLN A 130 0.49 -34.14 -19.22
N ILE A 131 1.24 -34.79 -20.10
CA ILE A 131 0.71 -35.65 -21.14
C ILE A 131 1.14 -37.09 -20.86
N GLU A 132 0.20 -37.90 -20.39
CA GLU A 132 0.42 -39.33 -20.23
C GLU A 132 0.33 -40.03 -21.59
N VAL A 133 1.39 -40.73 -21.96
CA VAL A 133 1.44 -41.55 -23.19
C VAL A 133 1.45 -43.03 -22.81
N PRO A 134 0.30 -43.72 -22.91
CA PRO A 134 0.20 -45.14 -22.54
C PRO A 134 0.96 -46.07 -23.48
N ASN A 135 1.14 -45.67 -24.75
CA ASN A 135 1.87 -46.47 -25.73
C ASN A 135 3.30 -45.93 -25.94
N PRO A 136 4.34 -46.63 -25.43
CA PRO A 136 5.72 -46.17 -25.53
C PRO A 136 6.27 -46.12 -26.96
N GLU A 137 5.64 -46.81 -27.92
CA GLU A 137 6.05 -46.74 -29.34
C GLU A 137 5.79 -45.35 -29.94
N LEU A 138 4.74 -44.66 -29.47
CA LEU A 138 4.40 -43.31 -29.94
C LEU A 138 5.47 -42.29 -29.55
N LEU A 139 6.19 -42.50 -28.44
CA LEU A 139 7.25 -41.62 -27.99
C LEU A 139 8.44 -41.58 -28.96
N GLN A 140 8.61 -42.63 -29.77
CA GLN A 140 9.70 -42.74 -30.76
C GLN A 140 9.29 -42.24 -32.15
N CYS A 141 8.01 -41.98 -32.39
CA CYS A 141 7.55 -41.45 -33.67
C CYS A 141 8.13 -40.07 -33.95
N LEU A 142 8.53 -39.83 -35.19
CA LEU A 142 9.02 -38.53 -35.63
C LEU A 142 7.83 -37.63 -35.95
N TYR A 143 7.85 -36.43 -35.40
CA TYR A 143 6.87 -35.39 -35.64
C TYR A 143 7.52 -34.24 -36.39
N SER A 144 6.86 -33.82 -37.46
CA SER A 144 7.23 -32.66 -38.27
C SER A 144 6.04 -31.70 -38.33
N GLY A 145 6.23 -30.48 -37.84
CA GLY A 145 5.16 -29.49 -37.73
C GLY A 145 5.64 -28.19 -37.12
N SER A 146 4.82 -27.14 -37.25
CA SER A 146 5.13 -25.83 -36.69
C SER A 146 3.91 -25.20 -36.03
N PHE A 147 4.09 -24.65 -34.84
CA PHE A 147 3.06 -23.93 -34.11
C PHE A 147 3.47 -22.46 -33.98
N PHE A 148 2.72 -21.58 -34.62
CA PHE A 148 2.98 -20.14 -34.62
C PHE A 148 1.95 -19.41 -33.78
N ARG A 149 2.42 -18.72 -32.72
CA ARG A 149 1.62 -17.78 -31.91
C ARG A 149 0.37 -18.37 -31.25
N THR A 150 0.36 -19.67 -31.00
CA THR A 150 -0.77 -20.36 -30.36
C THR A 150 -0.73 -20.19 -28.84
N LYS A 151 -1.68 -19.41 -28.29
CA LYS A 151 -1.79 -19.16 -26.85
C LYS A 151 -2.48 -20.29 -26.09
N GLN A 152 -3.30 -21.09 -26.76
CA GLN A 152 -4.10 -22.16 -26.16
C GLN A 152 -3.53 -23.52 -26.53
N GLU A 153 -3.29 -24.36 -25.52
CA GLU A 153 -2.85 -25.74 -25.68
C GLU A 153 -3.85 -26.56 -26.52
N GLY A 154 -5.16 -26.35 -26.35
CA GLY A 154 -6.19 -27.08 -27.09
C GLY A 154 -6.11 -26.94 -28.62
N GLU A 155 -5.66 -25.79 -29.14
CA GLU A 155 -5.46 -25.60 -30.58
C GLU A 155 -4.27 -26.42 -31.10
N VAL A 156 -3.18 -26.48 -30.32
CA VAL A 156 -1.98 -27.28 -30.64
C VAL A 156 -2.31 -28.77 -30.59
N LEU A 157 -3.00 -29.21 -29.54
CA LEU A 157 -3.39 -30.60 -29.36
C LEU A 157 -4.28 -31.07 -30.52
N ARG A 158 -5.32 -30.32 -30.89
CA ARG A 158 -6.19 -30.64 -32.03
C ARG A 158 -5.44 -30.76 -33.36
N ALA A 159 -4.47 -29.88 -33.61
CA ALA A 159 -3.65 -29.97 -34.82
C ALA A 159 -2.79 -31.25 -34.82
N MET A 160 -2.29 -31.67 -33.66
CA MET A 160 -1.56 -32.92 -33.51
C MET A 160 -2.45 -34.16 -33.65
N GLU A 161 -3.69 -34.11 -33.17
CA GLU A 161 -4.67 -35.21 -33.33
C GLU A 161 -4.86 -35.60 -34.80
N GLN A 162 -4.98 -34.61 -35.67
CA GLN A 162 -5.17 -34.81 -37.11
C GLN A 162 -3.95 -35.43 -37.79
N VAL A 163 -2.74 -35.09 -37.34
CA VAL A 163 -1.48 -35.53 -37.98
C VAL A 163 -1.07 -36.92 -37.49
N LEU A 164 -1.31 -37.21 -36.21
CA LEU A 164 -0.84 -38.44 -35.57
C LEU A 164 -1.91 -39.55 -35.51
N ASP A 165 -3.16 -39.27 -35.92
CA ASP A 165 -4.31 -40.16 -35.77
C ASP A 165 -4.49 -40.63 -34.31
N VAL A 166 -4.45 -39.63 -33.42
CA VAL A 166 -4.54 -39.78 -31.96
C VAL A 166 -5.57 -38.81 -31.42
N THR A 167 -6.05 -39.04 -30.21
CA THR A 167 -6.96 -38.17 -29.48
C THR A 167 -6.36 -37.86 -28.12
N PHE A 168 -6.35 -36.58 -27.72
CA PHE A 168 -5.97 -36.14 -26.38
C PHE A 168 -7.21 -36.04 -25.50
N VAL A 169 -7.34 -36.95 -24.54
CA VAL A 169 -8.44 -36.95 -23.57
C VAL A 169 -8.01 -36.17 -22.34
N ALA A 170 -8.67 -35.07 -22.04
CA ALA A 170 -8.44 -34.32 -20.79
C ALA A 170 -8.92 -35.14 -19.59
N LEU A 171 -8.01 -35.45 -18.66
CA LEU A 171 -8.32 -36.11 -17.39
C LEU A 171 -8.60 -35.06 -16.29
N THR A 172 -7.91 -33.93 -16.34
CA THR A 172 -8.08 -32.76 -15.46
C THR A 172 -7.71 -31.48 -16.24
N ASP A 173 -7.77 -30.31 -15.59
CA ASP A 173 -7.42 -29.02 -16.20
C ASP A 173 -5.96 -28.93 -16.70
N THR A 174 -5.05 -29.79 -16.19
CA THR A 174 -3.63 -29.77 -16.56
C THR A 174 -3.10 -31.15 -16.97
N GLN A 175 -3.94 -32.19 -17.02
CA GLN A 175 -3.52 -33.54 -17.40
C GLN A 175 -4.29 -34.07 -18.60
N TYR A 176 -3.55 -34.53 -19.59
CA TYR A 176 -4.07 -35.11 -20.82
C TYR A 176 -3.55 -36.54 -21.00
N LYS A 177 -4.39 -37.40 -21.56
CA LYS A 177 -4.02 -38.75 -21.94
C LYS A 177 -4.04 -38.90 -23.44
N LEU A 178 -2.93 -39.34 -24.02
CA LEU A 178 -2.85 -39.63 -25.45
C LEU A 178 -3.45 -41.02 -25.72
N VAL A 179 -4.50 -41.07 -26.55
CA VAL A 179 -5.14 -42.32 -26.97
C VAL A 179 -5.00 -42.43 -28.48
N LYS A 180 -4.44 -43.53 -28.97
CA LYS A 180 -4.42 -43.79 -30.41
C LYS A 180 -5.86 -43.94 -30.89
N ASN A 181 -6.23 -43.22 -31.94
CA ASN A 181 -7.53 -43.42 -32.56
C ASN A 181 -7.47 -44.82 -33.18
N ALA A 182 -8.28 -45.74 -32.69
CA ALA A 182 -8.42 -47.03 -33.33
C ALA A 182 -9.14 -46.74 -34.65
N GLY A 183 -8.37 -46.49 -35.70
CA GLY A 183 -8.90 -46.24 -37.03
C GLY A 183 -9.96 -47.26 -37.37
N ALA A 184 -11.07 -46.76 -37.89
CA ALA A 184 -12.07 -47.52 -38.59
C ALA A 184 -11.40 -48.34 -39.70
N THR A 185 -11.01 -49.56 -39.37
CA THR A 185 -10.71 -50.64 -40.31
C THR A 185 -11.52 -51.83 -39.84
N ASP A 186 -12.72 -51.95 -40.41
CA ASP A 186 -13.34 -53.21 -40.88
C ASP A 186 -14.87 -53.09 -40.89
N LYS A 187 -15.42 -52.37 -41.88
CA LYS A 187 -16.81 -52.58 -42.32
C LYS A 187 -17.01 -52.12 -43.76
N ASP A 188 -16.17 -52.61 -44.66
CA ASP A 188 -16.41 -52.60 -46.11
C ASP A 188 -15.60 -53.74 -46.75
N ARG A 189 -15.88 -54.97 -46.32
CA ARG A 189 -15.62 -56.17 -47.10
C ARG A 189 -16.57 -57.27 -46.64
N ASN A 190 -17.51 -57.60 -47.52
CA ASN A 190 -18.43 -58.76 -47.64
C ASN A 190 -19.72 -58.16 -48.20
N GLU A 191 -19.85 -58.13 -49.53
CA GLU A 191 -20.55 -59.15 -50.32
C GLU A 191 -22.03 -59.27 -49.94
#